data_AF-A0A4P6MTW0-F1
#
_entry.id   AF-A0A4P6MTW0-F1
#
_cell.length_a   1.000
_cell.length_b   1.000
_cell.length_c   1.000
_cell.angle_alpha   90.00
_cell.angle_beta   90.00
_cell.angle_gamma   90.00
#
_symmetry.space_group_name_H-M   'P 1'
#
loop_
_entity.id
_entity.type
_entity.pdbx_description
1 polymer ?
#
loop_
_entity_poly.entity_id
_entity_poly.type
_entity_poly.pdbx_seq_one_letter_code
_entity_poly.pdbx_strand_id
1 'polypeptide(L)'
;MSRSVPPKDPTAPSPRVPLRADADGDALLRTIYDKVTATAGRVPTLYQALGNAPAQLQGWIDAAWALRAQAHSDRALRELAILRCAYLAQSEYVWCSHVHLAIVEGASEQQVAHITEWSAHRADYPPATQAVLALTDDLAGQGQVAEATWQAAAEHLDPEALVEVVLTLSWYLHVARVVETLHIPPEGYHARVAPLPPRPGTGAPDQEK
;
A
#
# COMPACT_ATOMS: atom_id res chain seq x y z
N MET A 1 -18.45 -23.93 9.64
CA MET A 1 -18.64 -22.94 10.74
C MET A 1 -18.43 -21.55 10.16
N SER A 2 -19.51 -20.84 9.83
CA SER A 2 -19.44 -19.49 9.26
C SER A 2 -19.16 -18.49 10.38
N ARG A 3 -17.96 -17.90 10.43
CA ARG A 3 -17.65 -16.84 11.41
C ARG A 3 -17.95 -15.50 10.75
N SER A 4 -18.81 -14.73 11.43
CA SER A 4 -19.28 -13.38 11.05
C SER A 4 -18.11 -12.48 10.66
N VAL A 5 -18.28 -11.73 9.58
CA VAL A 5 -17.45 -10.56 9.28
C VAL A 5 -17.57 -9.61 10.49
N PRO A 6 -16.46 -9.08 11.03
CA PRO A 6 -16.54 -8.11 12.12
C PRO A 6 -17.34 -6.87 11.66
N PRO A 7 -18.14 -6.27 12.56
CA PRO A 7 -18.94 -5.11 12.21
C PRO A 7 -18.03 -3.93 11.82
N LYS A 8 -18.47 -3.16 10.82
CA LYS A 8 -17.85 -1.90 10.41
C LYS A 8 -17.75 -0.97 11.62
N ASP A 9 -16.56 -0.47 11.92
CA ASP A 9 -16.36 0.50 13.00
C ASP A 9 -17.30 1.70 12.77
N PRO A 10 -18.26 1.96 13.68
CA PRO A 10 -19.25 3.03 13.52
C PRO A 10 -18.62 4.43 13.58
N THR A 11 -17.34 4.54 13.95
CA THR A 11 -16.59 5.80 14.00
C THR A 11 -15.78 6.07 12.72
N ALA A 12 -15.69 5.10 11.81
CA ALA A 12 -14.95 5.27 10.55
C ALA A 12 -15.61 6.34 9.68
N PRO A 13 -14.84 7.31 9.15
CA PRO A 13 -15.41 8.40 8.37
C PRO A 13 -16.00 7.85 7.06
N SER A 14 -17.10 8.46 6.62
CA SER A 14 -17.73 8.08 5.34
C SER A 14 -16.88 8.54 4.15
N PRO A 15 -16.88 7.80 3.03
CA PRO A 15 -16.24 8.20 1.78
C PRO A 15 -16.63 9.62 1.36
N ARG A 16 -15.67 10.45 0.95
CA ARG A 16 -15.91 11.84 0.54
C ARG A 16 -16.43 11.97 -0.90
N VAL A 17 -16.34 10.90 -1.68
CA VAL A 17 -16.90 10.76 -3.02
C VAL A 17 -17.71 9.47 -3.12
N PRO A 18 -18.70 9.36 -4.03
CA PRO A 18 -19.45 8.12 -4.23
C PRO A 18 -18.53 6.93 -4.53
N LEU A 19 -18.81 5.76 -3.97
CA LEU A 19 -18.18 4.51 -4.43
C LEU A 19 -19.01 3.95 -5.57
N ARG A 20 -18.58 4.17 -6.82
CA ARG A 20 -19.29 3.70 -8.01
C ARG A 20 -19.03 2.21 -8.23
N ALA A 21 -19.90 1.35 -7.69
CA ALA A 21 -19.78 -0.11 -7.80
C ALA A 21 -20.08 -0.62 -9.22
N ASP A 22 -20.78 0.16 -10.03
CA ASP A 22 -21.02 -0.12 -11.44
C ASP A 22 -20.73 1.12 -12.31
N ALA A 23 -20.83 0.95 -13.63
CA ALA A 23 -20.44 1.97 -14.59
C ALA A 23 -21.53 3.03 -14.85
N ASP A 24 -22.78 2.83 -14.44
CA ASP A 24 -23.91 3.76 -14.63
C ASP A 24 -24.07 4.32 -16.07
N GLY A 25 -23.74 3.52 -17.09
CA GLY A 25 -23.80 3.94 -18.50
C GLY A 25 -22.53 4.61 -19.05
N ASP A 26 -21.51 4.83 -18.22
CA ASP A 26 -20.20 5.30 -18.65
C ASP A 26 -19.45 4.20 -19.42
N ALA A 27 -19.14 4.46 -20.69
CA ALA A 27 -18.50 3.48 -21.56
C ALA A 27 -17.05 3.18 -21.17
N LEU A 28 -16.27 4.21 -20.80
CA LEU A 28 -14.87 4.04 -20.42
C LEU A 28 -14.78 3.29 -19.10
N LEU A 29 -15.58 3.69 -18.10
CA LEU A 29 -15.59 3.02 -16.80
C LEU A 29 -16.02 1.54 -16.93
N ARG A 30 -16.99 1.25 -17.81
CA ARG A 30 -17.38 -0.13 -18.11
C ARG A 30 -16.23 -0.95 -18.65
N THR A 31 -15.51 -0.44 -19.66
CA THR A 31 -14.31 -1.10 -20.19
C THR A 31 -13.26 -1.37 -19.11
N ILE A 32 -13.04 -0.39 -18.22
CA ILE A 32 -12.11 -0.54 -17.09
C ILE A 32 -12.58 -1.65 -16.14
N TYR A 33 -13.85 -1.63 -15.72
CA TYR A 33 -14.39 -2.57 -14.74
C TYR A 33 -14.46 -4.00 -15.28
N ASP A 34 -14.79 -4.17 -16.57
CA ASP A 34 -14.77 -5.48 -17.23
C ASP A 34 -13.35 -6.08 -17.18
N LYS A 35 -12.33 -5.28 -17.52
CA LYS A 35 -10.92 -5.71 -17.46
C LYS A 35 -10.49 -6.05 -16.05
N VAL A 36 -10.75 -5.16 -15.09
CA VAL A 36 -10.38 -5.36 -13.68
C VAL A 36 -11.05 -6.61 -13.12
N THR A 37 -12.35 -6.79 -13.37
CA THR A 37 -13.10 -7.97 -12.89
C THR A 37 -12.60 -9.26 -13.52
N ALA A 38 -12.25 -9.25 -14.81
CA ALA A 38 -11.67 -10.42 -15.47
C ALA A 38 -10.32 -10.84 -14.85
N THR A 39 -9.52 -9.89 -14.38
CA THR A 39 -8.20 -10.17 -13.79
C THR A 39 -8.20 -10.40 -12.27
N ALA A 40 -9.05 -9.68 -11.53
CA ALA A 40 -9.03 -9.62 -10.06
C ALA A 40 -10.33 -10.13 -9.42
N GLY A 41 -11.32 -10.50 -10.23
CA GLY A 41 -12.62 -11.04 -9.79
C GLY A 41 -13.58 -10.01 -9.19
N ARG A 42 -13.14 -8.76 -8.97
CA ARG A 42 -13.94 -7.67 -8.39
C ARG A 42 -13.28 -6.31 -8.64
N VAL A 43 -14.05 -5.24 -8.49
CA VAL A 43 -13.56 -3.86 -8.53
C VAL A 43 -13.26 -3.38 -7.09
N PRO A 44 -11.99 -3.07 -6.75
CA PRO A 44 -11.61 -2.54 -5.44
C PRO A 44 -12.32 -1.22 -5.08
N THR A 45 -12.57 -0.94 -3.80
CA THR A 45 -13.19 0.30 -3.29
C THR A 45 -12.43 1.54 -3.73
N LEU A 46 -11.09 1.47 -3.83
CA LEU A 46 -10.28 2.53 -4.42
C LEU A 46 -10.65 2.80 -5.88
N TYR A 47 -10.84 1.76 -6.68
CA TYR A 47 -11.22 1.93 -8.09
C TYR A 47 -12.67 2.42 -8.21
N GLN A 48 -13.56 2.02 -7.30
CA GLN A 48 -14.92 2.56 -7.22
C GLN A 48 -14.94 4.06 -6.91
N ALA A 49 -14.06 4.53 -6.00
CA ALA A 49 -13.91 5.95 -5.69
C ALA A 49 -13.30 6.74 -6.86
N LEU A 50 -12.22 6.22 -7.47
CA LEU A 50 -11.59 6.84 -8.63
C LEU A 50 -12.46 6.76 -9.90
N GLY A 51 -13.46 5.86 -9.93
CA GLY A 51 -14.45 5.77 -10.99
C GLY A 51 -15.28 7.05 -11.17
N ASN A 52 -15.29 7.98 -10.20
CA ASN A 52 -15.83 9.33 -10.41
C ASN A 52 -15.01 10.15 -11.44
N ALA A 53 -13.81 9.71 -11.77
CA ALA A 53 -12.89 10.32 -12.74
C ALA A 53 -12.26 9.22 -13.63
N PRO A 54 -13.00 8.65 -14.60
CA PRO A 54 -12.59 7.43 -15.32
C PRO A 54 -11.25 7.54 -16.08
N ALA A 55 -10.94 8.70 -16.65
CA ALA A 55 -9.65 8.93 -17.33
C ALA A 55 -8.47 8.85 -16.35
N GLN A 56 -8.64 9.37 -15.13
CA GLN A 56 -7.65 9.28 -14.07
C GLN A 56 -7.54 7.85 -13.53
N LEU A 57 -8.66 7.13 -13.40
CA LEU A 57 -8.64 5.70 -13.04
C LEU A 57 -7.88 4.86 -14.08
N GLN A 58 -8.03 5.13 -15.38
CA GLN A 58 -7.28 4.42 -16.42
C GLN A 58 -5.78 4.63 -16.23
N GLY A 59 -5.32 5.88 -16.13
CA GLY A 59 -3.91 6.18 -15.90
C GLY A 59 -3.38 5.61 -14.57
N TRP A 60 -4.22 5.58 -13.53
CA TRP A 60 -3.90 4.94 -12.26
C TRP A 60 -3.62 3.45 -12.41
N ILE A 61 -4.48 2.73 -13.12
CA ILE A 61 -4.34 1.28 -13.32
C ILE A 61 -3.10 0.98 -14.14
N ASP A 62 -2.83 1.76 -15.19
CA ASP A 62 -1.66 1.57 -16.04
C ASP A 62 -0.36 1.76 -15.25
N ALA A 63 -0.27 2.82 -14.43
CA ALA A 63 0.86 3.03 -13.52
C ALA A 63 0.98 1.91 -12.47
N ALA A 64 -0.12 1.53 -11.83
CA ALA A 64 -0.14 0.47 -10.82
C ALA A 64 0.24 -0.90 -11.40
N TRP A 65 -0.07 -1.16 -12.67
CA TRP A 65 0.31 -2.39 -13.35
C TRP A 65 1.81 -2.44 -13.64
N ALA A 66 2.37 -1.35 -14.16
CA ALA A 66 3.81 -1.23 -14.40
C ALA A 66 4.63 -1.52 -13.14
N LEU A 67 4.26 -0.89 -12.01
CA LEU A 67 4.99 -1.01 -10.75
C LEU A 67 4.85 -2.37 -10.04
N ARG A 68 3.75 -3.10 -10.28
CA ARG A 68 3.50 -4.37 -9.60
C ARG A 68 3.92 -5.57 -10.45
N ALA A 69 3.44 -5.62 -11.69
CA ALA A 69 3.49 -6.81 -12.54
C ALA A 69 4.60 -6.77 -13.60
N GLN A 70 5.13 -5.58 -13.94
CA GLN A 70 6.17 -5.44 -14.96
C GLN A 70 7.54 -5.08 -14.39
N ALA A 71 7.60 -4.71 -13.10
CA ALA A 71 8.85 -4.40 -12.41
C ALA A 71 9.76 -5.62 -12.30
N HIS A 72 11.03 -5.44 -12.63
CA HIS A 72 12.10 -6.45 -12.52
C HIS A 72 12.62 -6.62 -11.09
N SER A 73 12.62 -5.54 -10.30
CA SER A 73 13.04 -5.54 -8.90
C SER A 73 12.30 -6.58 -8.05
N ASP A 74 13.03 -7.18 -7.10
CA ASP A 74 12.55 -8.25 -6.23
C ASP A 74 11.20 -7.90 -5.58
N ARG A 75 10.23 -8.79 -5.74
CA ARG A 75 8.86 -8.53 -5.33
C ARG A 75 8.71 -8.54 -3.81
N ALA A 76 9.33 -9.48 -3.10
CA ALA A 76 9.27 -9.56 -1.64
C ALA A 76 9.85 -8.30 -0.98
N LEU A 77 10.99 -7.82 -1.49
CA LEU A 77 11.63 -6.57 -1.08
C LEU A 77 10.67 -5.38 -1.27
N ARG A 78 10.04 -5.27 -2.44
CA ARG A 78 9.06 -4.19 -2.70
C ARG A 78 7.87 -4.29 -1.75
N GLU A 79 7.30 -5.48 -1.53
CA GLU A 79 6.16 -5.66 -0.63
C GLU A 79 6.48 -5.28 0.82
N LEU A 80 7.68 -5.63 1.34
CA LEU A 80 8.13 -5.16 2.66
C LEU A 80 8.27 -3.64 2.72
N ALA A 81 8.79 -3.02 1.66
CA ALA A 81 8.90 -1.57 1.59
C ALA A 81 7.52 -0.88 1.47
N ILE A 82 6.56 -1.51 0.78
CA ILE A 82 5.16 -1.05 0.72
C ILE A 82 4.51 -1.10 2.10
N LEU A 83 4.72 -2.17 2.87
CA LEU A 83 4.26 -2.25 4.26
C LEU A 83 4.89 -1.17 5.13
N ARG A 84 6.18 -0.87 4.91
CA ARG A 84 6.84 0.25 5.58
C ARG A 84 6.22 1.59 5.20
N CYS A 85 5.95 1.85 3.92
CA CYS A 85 5.20 3.03 3.46
C CYS A 85 3.82 3.12 4.13
N ALA A 86 3.07 2.01 4.20
CA ALA A 86 1.75 1.97 4.81
C ALA A 86 1.81 2.39 6.29
N TYR A 87 2.78 1.87 7.04
CA TYR A 87 3.01 2.28 8.43
C TYR A 87 3.43 3.76 8.54
N LEU A 88 4.38 4.21 7.73
CA LEU A 88 4.84 5.60 7.72
C LEU A 88 3.79 6.59 7.22
N ALA A 89 2.78 6.16 6.49
CA ALA A 89 1.64 7.00 6.08
C ALA A 89 0.40 6.77 6.95
N GLN A 90 0.46 5.82 7.90
CA GLN A 90 -0.68 5.37 8.72
C GLN A 90 -1.90 4.97 7.88
N SER A 91 -1.67 4.27 6.76
CA SER A 91 -2.74 3.85 5.87
C SER A 91 -3.10 2.38 6.05
N GLU A 92 -4.22 2.14 6.73
CA GLU A 92 -4.76 0.80 6.95
C GLU A 92 -5.18 0.13 5.63
N TYR A 93 -5.67 0.90 4.66
CA TYR A 93 -6.04 0.41 3.34
C TYR A 93 -4.85 -0.27 2.64
N VAL A 94 -3.69 0.41 2.61
CA VAL A 94 -2.47 -0.14 1.98
C VAL A 94 -1.96 -1.33 2.77
N TRP A 95 -1.88 -1.21 4.10
CA TRP A 95 -1.42 -2.28 4.98
C TRP A 95 -2.20 -3.59 4.74
N CYS A 96 -3.52 -3.53 4.88
CA CYS A 96 -4.39 -4.70 4.73
C CYS A 96 -4.32 -5.32 3.34
N SER A 97 -4.06 -4.53 2.31
CA SER A 97 -3.94 -4.99 0.92
C SER A 97 -2.60 -5.69 0.63
N HIS A 98 -1.56 -5.39 1.41
CA HIS A 98 -0.19 -5.82 1.09
C HIS A 98 0.40 -6.84 2.06
N VAL A 99 -0.14 -7.02 3.27
CA VAL A 99 0.38 -8.02 4.23
C VAL A 99 0.37 -9.43 3.64
N HIS A 100 -0.75 -9.85 3.02
CA HIS A 100 -0.84 -11.17 2.41
C HIS A 100 0.08 -11.30 1.19
N LEU A 101 0.19 -10.24 0.38
CA LEU A 101 1.05 -10.23 -0.80
C LEU A 101 2.53 -10.36 -0.40
N ALA A 102 2.98 -9.66 0.64
CA ALA A 102 4.34 -9.79 1.16
C ALA A 102 4.67 -11.25 1.49
N ILE A 103 3.77 -11.96 2.18
CA ILE A 103 3.97 -13.36 2.57
C ILE A 103 3.99 -14.28 1.34
N VAL A 104 3.06 -14.10 0.40
CA VAL A 104 2.98 -14.92 -0.83
C VAL A 104 4.23 -14.75 -1.69
N GLU A 105 4.80 -13.56 -1.72
CA GLU A 105 5.97 -13.23 -2.55
C GLU A 105 7.30 -13.59 -1.87
N GLY A 106 7.28 -14.06 -0.61
CA GLY A 106 8.42 -14.66 0.06
C GLY A 106 8.91 -13.97 1.34
N ALA A 107 8.25 -12.91 1.79
CA ALA A 107 8.54 -12.34 3.11
C ALA A 107 8.09 -13.30 4.22
N SER A 108 8.87 -13.41 5.29
CA SER A 108 8.46 -14.19 6.45
C SER A 108 7.44 -13.44 7.30
N GLU A 109 6.59 -14.17 8.02
CA GLU A 109 5.69 -13.56 9.01
C GLU A 109 6.46 -12.74 10.05
N GLN A 110 7.67 -13.16 10.40
CA GLN A 110 8.56 -12.43 11.30
C GLN A 110 9.00 -11.08 10.71
N GLN A 111 9.40 -11.05 9.43
CA GLN A 111 9.76 -9.79 8.75
C GLN A 111 8.58 -8.83 8.68
N VAL A 112 7.37 -9.34 8.43
CA VAL A 112 6.14 -8.54 8.44
C VAL A 112 5.84 -8.02 9.85
N ALA A 113 5.95 -8.87 10.88
CA ALA A 113 5.69 -8.49 12.27
C ALA A 113 6.67 -7.41 12.77
N HIS A 114 7.93 -7.45 12.34
CA HIS A 114 8.95 -6.49 12.77
C HIS A 114 9.06 -5.23 11.88
N ILE A 115 8.26 -5.11 10.81
CA ILE A 115 8.44 -4.05 9.79
C ILE A 115 8.25 -2.62 10.35
N THR A 116 7.44 -2.47 11.38
CA THR A 116 7.19 -1.18 12.05
C THR A 116 8.40 -0.69 12.84
N GLU A 117 9.27 -1.60 13.25
CA GLU A 117 10.51 -1.35 14.02
C GLU A 117 11.72 -2.03 13.34
N TRP A 118 11.70 -2.12 12.01
CA TRP A 118 12.65 -2.92 11.23
C TRP A 118 14.13 -2.63 11.58
N SER A 119 14.43 -1.38 11.93
CA SER A 119 15.79 -0.93 12.28
C SER A 119 16.31 -1.49 13.61
N ALA A 120 15.43 -1.96 14.51
CA ALA A 120 15.78 -2.70 15.71
C ALA A 120 15.94 -4.21 15.42
N HIS A 121 15.34 -4.69 14.33
CA HIS A 121 15.33 -6.09 13.90
C HIS A 121 16.11 -6.31 12.59
N ARG A 122 17.16 -5.52 12.33
CA ARG A 122 17.88 -5.54 11.03
C ARG A 122 18.34 -6.93 10.60
N ALA A 123 18.70 -7.79 11.55
CA ALA A 123 19.15 -9.14 11.30
C ALA A 123 18.11 -10.01 10.55
N ASP A 124 16.83 -9.65 10.61
CA ASP A 124 15.75 -10.38 9.93
C ASP A 124 15.64 -10.02 8.44
N TYR A 125 16.33 -8.97 7.99
CA TYR A 125 16.24 -8.44 6.64
C TYR A 125 17.56 -8.61 5.89
N PRO A 126 17.55 -9.09 4.64
CA PRO A 126 18.73 -9.07 3.79
C PRO A 126 19.28 -7.65 3.59
N PRO A 127 20.58 -7.47 3.30
CA PRO A 127 21.19 -6.14 3.13
C PRO A 127 20.48 -5.25 2.11
N ALA A 128 20.08 -5.80 0.96
CA ALA A 128 19.30 -5.07 -0.06
C ALA A 128 17.97 -4.55 0.49
N THR A 129 17.24 -5.38 1.25
CA THR A 129 15.99 -4.99 1.90
C THR A 129 16.23 -3.92 2.96
N GLN A 130 17.28 -4.03 3.78
CA GLN A 130 17.63 -2.99 4.75
C GLN A 130 17.90 -1.63 4.08
N ALA A 131 18.64 -1.62 2.96
CA ALA A 131 18.91 -0.42 2.21
C ALA A 131 17.63 0.23 1.64
N VAL A 132 16.70 -0.59 1.11
CA VAL A 132 15.42 -0.08 0.61
C VAL A 132 14.49 0.38 1.73
N LEU A 133 14.51 -0.26 2.91
CA LEU A 133 13.75 0.21 4.07
C LEU A 133 14.28 1.55 4.59
N ALA A 134 15.60 1.75 4.62
CA ALA A 134 16.20 3.05 4.93
C ALA A 134 15.83 4.11 3.89
N LEU A 135 15.87 3.77 2.59
CA LEU A 135 15.41 4.64 1.50
C LEU A 135 13.93 5.02 1.67
N THR A 136 13.11 4.08 2.12
CA THR A 136 11.69 4.30 2.42
C THR A 136 11.49 5.28 3.56
N ASP A 137 12.25 5.14 4.65
CA ASP A 137 12.21 6.05 5.79
C ASP A 137 12.58 7.49 5.40
N ASP A 138 13.68 7.66 4.65
CA ASP A 138 14.12 8.97 4.15
C ASP A 138 13.08 9.62 3.22
N LEU A 139 12.57 8.83 2.24
CA LEU A 139 11.63 9.32 1.24
C LEU A 139 10.28 9.72 1.87
N ALA A 140 9.78 8.95 2.83
CA ALA A 140 8.52 9.22 3.51
C ALA A 140 8.59 10.44 4.46
N GLY A 141 9.78 10.81 4.91
CA GLY A 141 10.02 11.99 5.74
C GLY A 141 9.77 13.30 5.00
N GLN A 142 10.85 13.99 4.62
CA GLN A 142 10.78 15.27 3.90
C GLN A 142 10.98 15.11 2.38
N GLY A 143 11.01 13.87 1.88
CA GLY A 143 11.28 13.58 0.47
C GLY A 143 12.74 13.84 0.05
N GLN A 144 13.63 14.13 1.00
CA GLN A 144 15.06 14.25 0.77
C GLN A 144 15.73 12.95 1.19
N VAL A 145 16.37 12.28 0.24
CA VAL A 145 17.16 11.06 0.49
C VAL A 145 18.58 11.46 0.80
N ALA A 146 19.13 10.98 1.92
CA ALA A 146 20.53 11.21 2.24
C ALA A 146 21.42 10.46 1.24
N GLU A 147 22.55 11.08 0.84
CA GLU A 147 23.48 10.46 -0.12
C GLU A 147 23.94 9.07 0.33
N ALA A 148 24.20 8.90 1.64
CA ALA A 148 24.58 7.60 2.20
C ALA A 148 23.49 6.53 2.03
N THR A 149 22.21 6.90 2.19
CA THR A 149 21.06 6.01 1.98
C THR A 149 20.95 5.60 0.51
N TRP A 150 21.13 6.56 -0.41
CA TRP A 150 21.13 6.30 -1.84
C TRP A 150 22.26 5.34 -2.24
N GLN A 151 23.49 5.62 -1.81
CA GLN A 151 24.65 4.78 -2.14
C GLN A 151 24.47 3.34 -1.61
N ALA A 152 23.96 3.17 -0.39
CA ALA A 152 23.68 1.85 0.16
C ALA A 152 22.67 1.04 -0.68
N ALA A 153 21.64 1.70 -1.24
CA ALA A 153 20.72 1.03 -2.16
C ALA A 153 21.39 0.70 -3.50
N ALA A 154 22.21 1.62 -4.03
CA ALA A 154 22.91 1.44 -5.30
C ALA A 154 24.01 0.37 -5.28
N GLU A 155 24.51 -0.02 -4.11
CA GLU A 155 25.39 -1.18 -3.94
C GLU A 155 24.68 -2.52 -4.22
N HIS A 156 23.35 -2.55 -4.11
CA HIS A 156 22.55 -3.79 -4.19
C HIS A 156 21.62 -3.85 -5.40
N LEU A 157 21.29 -2.71 -5.99
CA LEU A 157 20.30 -2.59 -7.06
C LEU A 157 20.93 -1.99 -8.31
N ASP A 158 20.59 -2.55 -9.47
CA ASP A 158 20.94 -1.94 -10.74
C ASP A 158 20.12 -0.65 -10.99
N PRO A 159 20.50 0.18 -11.99
CA PRO A 159 19.79 1.43 -12.26
C PRO A 159 18.29 1.28 -12.56
N GLU A 160 17.88 0.17 -13.18
CA GLU A 160 16.47 -0.10 -13.48
C GLU A 160 15.68 -0.38 -12.21
N ALA A 161 16.18 -1.27 -11.36
CA ALA A 161 15.59 -1.59 -10.07
C ALA A 161 15.56 -0.38 -9.11
N LEU A 162 16.58 0.49 -9.14
CA LEU A 162 16.58 1.73 -8.36
C LEU A 162 15.42 2.65 -8.75
N VAL A 163 15.19 2.84 -10.06
CA VAL A 163 14.07 3.65 -10.56
C VAL A 163 12.74 3.03 -10.17
N GLU A 164 12.57 1.72 -10.37
CA GLU A 164 11.35 1.00 -10.01
C GLU A 164 11.03 1.09 -8.52
N VAL A 165 12.03 0.93 -7.66
CA VAL A 165 11.88 1.03 -6.21
C VAL A 165 11.45 2.45 -5.84
N VAL A 166 12.16 3.49 -6.28
CA VAL A 166 11.79 4.89 -5.95
C VAL A 166 10.37 5.24 -6.43
N LEU A 167 10.00 4.79 -7.63
CA LEU A 167 8.63 4.97 -8.14
C LEU A 167 7.61 4.19 -7.31
N THR A 168 7.91 2.96 -6.91
CA THR A 168 7.05 2.14 -6.06
C THR A 168 6.83 2.79 -4.69
N LEU A 169 7.90 3.22 -4.01
CA LEU A 169 7.79 3.88 -2.71
C LEU A 169 6.96 5.16 -2.81
N SER A 170 7.27 6.01 -3.77
CA SER A 170 6.52 7.24 -4.04
C SER A 170 5.05 6.95 -4.35
N TRP A 171 4.78 5.90 -5.12
CA TRP A 171 3.44 5.48 -5.51
C TRP A 171 2.61 5.06 -4.30
N TYR A 172 3.15 4.28 -3.36
CA TYR A 172 2.36 3.83 -2.21
C TYR A 172 2.18 4.91 -1.14
N LEU A 173 3.11 5.87 -1.03
CA LEU A 173 2.86 7.10 -0.28
C LEU A 173 1.76 7.95 -0.92
N HIS A 174 1.72 8.01 -2.27
CA HIS A 174 0.64 8.65 -3.01
C HIS A 174 -0.70 7.93 -2.81
N VAL A 175 -0.74 6.59 -2.92
CA VAL A 175 -1.92 5.77 -2.68
C VAL A 175 -2.47 6.03 -1.29
N ALA A 176 -1.63 5.97 -0.25
CA ALA A 176 -2.00 6.26 1.12
C ALA A 176 -2.65 7.65 1.25
N ARG A 177 -2.04 8.70 0.69
CA ARG A 177 -2.61 10.06 0.74
C ARG A 177 -3.97 10.14 0.05
N VAL A 178 -4.15 9.47 -1.09
CA VAL A 178 -5.43 9.46 -1.81
C VAL A 178 -6.52 8.76 -1.01
N VAL A 179 -6.25 7.57 -0.47
CA VAL A 179 -7.24 6.80 0.31
C VAL A 179 -7.62 7.50 1.61
N GLU A 180 -6.64 8.05 2.33
CA GLU A 180 -6.92 8.82 3.55
C GLU A 180 -7.69 10.11 3.24
N THR A 181 -7.33 10.82 2.16
CA THR A 181 -8.02 12.08 1.79
C THR A 181 -9.46 11.83 1.35
N LEU A 182 -9.72 10.75 0.64
CA LEU A 182 -11.06 10.42 0.14
C LEU A 182 -11.87 9.55 1.12
N HIS A 183 -11.30 9.20 2.28
CA HIS A 183 -11.89 8.27 3.25
C HIS A 183 -12.31 6.93 2.62
N ILE A 184 -11.44 6.34 1.80
CA ILE A 184 -11.71 5.08 1.11
C ILE A 184 -11.52 3.93 2.12
N PRO A 185 -12.55 3.12 2.39
CA PRO A 185 -12.45 2.05 3.36
C PRO A 185 -11.59 0.89 2.83
N PRO A 186 -10.86 0.19 3.72
CA PRO A 186 -10.26 -1.10 3.40
C PRO A 186 -11.30 -2.08 2.85
N GLU A 187 -10.81 -3.04 2.08
CA GLU A 187 -11.64 -4.07 1.49
C GLU A 187 -12.20 -5.01 2.56
N GLY A 188 -13.51 -5.30 2.51
CA GLY A 188 -14.14 -6.20 3.48
C GLY A 188 -13.55 -7.62 3.49
N TYR A 189 -12.95 -8.06 2.39
CA TYR A 189 -12.28 -9.36 2.31
C TYR A 189 -10.90 -9.38 2.99
N HIS A 190 -10.34 -8.22 3.37
CA HIS A 190 -9.14 -8.14 4.21
C HIS A 190 -9.46 -8.17 5.71
N ALA A 191 -10.71 -8.38 6.14
CA ALA A 191 -11.11 -8.35 7.56
C ALA A 191 -10.41 -9.37 8.48
N ARG A 192 -9.59 -10.28 7.93
CA ARG A 192 -8.77 -11.24 8.69
C ARG A 192 -7.30 -10.84 8.79
N VAL A 193 -6.88 -9.80 8.07
CA VAL A 193 -5.53 -9.27 8.17
C VAL A 193 -5.42 -8.50 9.48
N ALA A 194 -4.31 -8.70 10.20
CA ALA A 194 -4.06 -7.94 11.43
C ALA A 194 -4.06 -6.44 11.12
N PRO A 195 -4.72 -5.62 11.95
CA PRO A 195 -4.80 -4.18 11.70
C PRO A 195 -3.41 -3.54 11.74
N LEU A 196 -3.29 -2.37 11.10
CA LEU A 196 -2.06 -1.59 11.11
C LEU A 196 -1.74 -1.15 12.55
N PRO A 197 -0.50 -1.37 13.05
CA PRO A 197 -0.10 -0.84 14.34
C PRO A 197 -0.05 0.71 14.35
N PRO A 198 -0.53 1.36 15.42
CA PRO A 198 -0.43 2.82 15.55
C PRO A 198 1.03 3.25 15.72
N ARG A 199 1.36 4.50 15.34
CA ARG A 199 2.69 5.04 15.66
C ARG A 199 2.88 5.20 17.17
N PRO A 200 4.11 4.99 17.69
CA PRO A 200 4.46 5.38 19.04
C PRO A 200 4.15 6.86 19.31
N GLY A 201 3.47 7.13 20.42
CA GLY A 201 3.16 8.51 20.86
C GLY A 201 1.96 9.17 20.19
N THR A 202 1.27 8.51 19.25
CA THR A 202 0.00 8.98 18.66
C THR A 202 -1.20 8.21 19.19
N GLY A 203 -1.16 7.80 20.47
CA GLY A 203 -2.30 7.18 21.13
C GLY A 203 -3.56 8.03 20.91
N ALA A 204 -4.71 7.37 20.70
CA ALA A 204 -5.99 8.04 20.57
C ALA A 204 -6.13 9.07 21.71
N PRO A 205 -6.66 10.28 21.45
CA PRO A 205 -6.91 11.23 22.53
C PRO A 205 -7.75 10.51 23.58
N ASP A 206 -7.32 10.59 24.84
CA ASP A 206 -8.05 10.06 25.99
C ASP A 206 -9.52 10.43 25.82
N GLN A 207 -10.38 9.41 25.75
CA GLN A 207 -11.81 9.65 25.85
C GLN A 207 -12.06 10.12 27.29
N GLU A 208 -12.11 11.44 27.47
CA GLU A 208 -12.52 12.06 28.71
C GLU A 208 -13.92 11.56 29.09
N LYS A 209 -14.03 11.16 30.36
CA LYS A 209 -15.21 10.60 31.03
C LYS A 209 -16.44 11.49 30.96
#